data_AF-A0AAW0GPF3-F1
#
_entry.id   AF-A0AAW0GPF3-F1
#
_cell.length_a   1.000
_cell.length_b   1.000
_cell.length_c   1.000
_cell.angle_alpha   90.00
_cell.angle_beta   90.00
_cell.angle_gamma   90.00
#
_symmetry.space_group_name_H-M   'P 1'
#
loop_
_entity.id
_entity.type
_entity.pdbx_description
1 polymer ?
#
loop_
_entity_poly.entity_id
_entity_poly.type
_entity_poly.pdbx_seq_one_letter_code
_entity_poly.pdbx_strand_id
1 'polypeptide(L)'
;MLFMIETTSSLPLVARFALAGIALSSSGISTALVAWCGKPYVSTLRWLPSDPLTIQDGTKGPEIVEMTTLTLGLKERVTRVYDTAFLVPTNRPFAKWELAEAFTLSPAEVQVEKTERVLPREETVAETTDHNGNVVGRWVVHWDENGTGTCREHGQIVRYFNVHEELLPRPIQ
;
A
#
# COMPACT_ATOMS: atom_id res chain seq x y z
N MET A 1 18.00 -29.48 -13.93
CA MET A 1 17.98 -30.93 -14.27
C MET A 1 16.62 -31.20 -14.85
N LEU A 2 16.57 -31.21 -16.18
CA LEU A 2 15.36 -31.38 -16.97
C LEU A 2 14.70 -32.70 -16.62
N PHE A 3 13.38 -32.73 -16.67
CA PHE A 3 12.55 -33.92 -16.68
C PHE A 3 13.06 -34.91 -17.74
N MET A 4 13.97 -35.79 -17.34
CA MET A 4 14.28 -37.02 -18.03
C MET A 4 13.12 -37.98 -17.72
N ILE A 5 11.96 -37.67 -18.30
CA ILE A 5 10.85 -38.62 -18.41
C ILE A 5 11.37 -39.68 -19.35
N GLU A 6 11.80 -40.79 -18.77
CA GLU A 6 12.16 -41.98 -19.50
C GLU A 6 11.08 -42.30 -20.53
N THR A 7 11.56 -42.37 -21.77
CA THR A 7 10.88 -42.85 -22.96
C THR A 7 10.60 -44.36 -22.87
N THR A 8 9.92 -44.84 -21.82
CA THR A 8 9.57 -46.26 -21.63
C THR A 8 8.27 -46.50 -20.85
N SER A 9 7.43 -45.48 -20.63
CA SER A 9 6.06 -45.71 -20.13
C SER A 9 5.03 -45.00 -20.99
N SER A 10 4.07 -45.78 -21.50
CA SER A 10 2.92 -45.33 -22.29
C SER A 10 1.92 -44.59 -21.39
N LEU A 11 2.34 -43.50 -20.75
CA LEU A 11 1.45 -42.67 -19.96
C LEU A 11 0.40 -42.04 -20.88
N PRO A 12 -0.91 -42.24 -20.59
CA PRO A 12 -2.00 -41.61 -21.32
C PRO A 12 -1.77 -40.09 -21.37
N LEU A 13 -2.18 -39.47 -22.48
CA LEU A 13 -2.04 -38.02 -22.71
C LEU A 13 -2.54 -37.19 -21.50
N VAL A 14 -3.63 -37.65 -20.88
CA VAL A 14 -4.22 -37.06 -19.66
C VAL A 14 -3.25 -37.08 -18.47
N ALA A 15 -2.53 -38.17 -18.25
CA ALA A 15 -1.56 -38.27 -17.16
C ALA A 15 -0.38 -37.30 -17.36
N ARG A 16 0.04 -37.07 -18.61
CA ARG A 16 1.08 -36.08 -18.93
C ARG A 16 0.62 -34.65 -18.63
N PHE A 17 -0.59 -34.30 -19.04
CA PHE A 17 -1.17 -32.99 -18.71
C PHE A 17 -1.40 -32.82 -17.21
N ALA A 18 -1.82 -33.85 -16.49
CA ALA A 18 -1.98 -33.81 -15.04
C ALA A 18 -0.63 -33.55 -14.34
N LEU A 19 0.43 -34.28 -14.72
CA LEU A 19 1.77 -34.08 -14.15
C LEU A 19 2.34 -32.69 -14.47
N ALA A 20 2.20 -32.24 -15.72
CA ALA A 20 2.61 -30.90 -16.11
C ALA A 20 1.83 -29.82 -15.34
N GLY A 21 0.52 -30.03 -15.15
CA GLY A 21 -0.35 -29.15 -14.37
C GLY A 21 0.09 -29.03 -12.92
N ILE A 22 0.39 -30.15 -12.25
CA ILE A 22 0.87 -30.17 -10.86
C ILE A 22 2.21 -29.45 -10.72
N ALA A 23 3.13 -29.66 -11.66
CA ALA A 23 4.43 -29.00 -11.66
C ALA A 23 4.32 -27.47 -11.85
N LEU A 24 3.45 -27.04 -12.76
CA LEU A 24 3.19 -25.61 -12.98
C LEU A 24 2.44 -24.97 -11.80
N SER A 25 1.46 -25.67 -11.22
CA SER A 25 0.69 -25.14 -10.08
C SER A 25 1.55 -24.98 -8.84
N SER A 26 2.39 -25.97 -8.51
CA SER A 26 3.30 -25.89 -7.37
C SER A 26 4.26 -24.71 -7.50
N SER A 27 4.87 -24.54 -8.69
CA SER A 27 5.74 -23.40 -8.98
C SER A 27 5.00 -22.07 -8.86
N GLY A 28 3.80 -21.97 -9.44
CA GLY A 28 3.00 -20.74 -9.43
C GLY A 28 2.55 -20.33 -8.03
N ILE A 29 2.11 -21.29 -7.20
CA ILE A 29 1.69 -21.03 -5.81
C ILE A 29 2.88 -20.53 -4.98
N SER A 30 4.04 -21.17 -5.10
CA SER A 30 5.23 -20.73 -4.38
C SER A 30 5.66 -19.31 -4.77
N THR A 31 5.68 -18.99 -6.07
CA THR A 31 6.00 -17.63 -6.54
C THR A 31 4.96 -16.60 -6.07
N ALA A 32 3.67 -16.94 -6.10
CA ALA A 32 2.60 -16.07 -5.63
C ALA A 32 2.73 -15.78 -4.13
N LEU A 33 3.10 -16.79 -3.32
CA LEU A 33 3.29 -16.62 -1.88
C LEU A 33 4.48 -15.71 -1.58
N VAL A 34 5.61 -15.89 -2.27
CA VAL A 34 6.77 -14.98 -2.14
C VAL A 34 6.39 -13.57 -2.56
N ALA A 35 5.65 -13.42 -3.66
CA ALA A 35 5.17 -12.11 -4.11
C ALA A 35 4.25 -11.46 -3.05
N TRP A 36 3.36 -12.24 -2.43
CA TRP A 36 2.44 -11.76 -1.41
C TRP A 36 3.14 -11.30 -0.14
N CYS A 37 4.17 -12.03 0.32
CA CYS A 37 5.00 -11.68 1.47
C CYS A 37 5.94 -10.49 1.18
N GLY A 38 6.49 -10.40 -0.03
CA GLY A 38 7.45 -9.38 -0.42
C GLY A 38 6.83 -8.05 -0.85
N LYS A 39 5.59 -8.07 -1.38
CA LYS A 39 4.88 -6.86 -1.86
C LYS A 39 4.84 -5.69 -0.86
N PRO A 40 4.58 -5.89 0.45
CA PRO A 40 4.55 -4.79 1.40
C PRO A 40 5.94 -4.30 1.84
N TYR A 41 7.05 -4.97 1.46
CA TYR A 41 8.38 -4.62 1.94
C TYR A 41 8.82 -3.23 1.47
N VAL A 42 9.02 -2.32 2.43
CA VAL A 42 9.49 -0.97 2.16
C VAL A 42 11.01 -0.96 2.12
N SER A 43 11.58 -0.67 0.95
CA SER A 43 13.02 -0.58 0.74
C SER A 43 13.59 0.76 1.21
N THR A 44 12.85 1.85 0.97
CA THR A 44 13.22 3.19 1.41
C THR A 44 12.02 3.88 2.01
N LEU A 45 12.24 4.57 3.12
CA LEU A 45 11.25 5.43 3.75
C LEU A 45 11.87 6.79 3.97
N ARG A 46 11.19 7.83 3.47
CA ARG A 46 11.65 9.21 3.53
C ARG A 46 10.53 10.11 3.99
N TRP A 47 10.84 10.98 4.94
CA TRP A 47 10.01 12.11 5.29
C TRP A 47 10.22 13.23 4.28
N LEU A 48 9.14 13.73 3.69
CA LEU A 48 9.19 14.96 2.92
C LEU A 48 8.81 16.12 3.84
N PRO A 49 9.57 17.23 3.81
CA PRO A 49 9.14 18.43 4.50
C PRO A 49 7.81 18.89 3.89
N SER A 50 6.82 19.13 4.74
CA SER A 50 5.60 19.86 4.38
C SER A 50 6.01 21.20 3.77
N ASP A 51 5.35 21.61 2.69
CA ASP A 51 5.69 22.81 1.92
C ASP A 51 5.89 24.03 2.85
N PRO A 52 7.00 24.77 2.77
CA PRO A 52 7.24 25.95 3.61
C PRO A 52 6.14 27.03 3.52
N LEU A 53 5.29 27.00 2.48
CA LEU A 53 4.14 27.91 2.36
C LEU A 53 2.97 27.55 3.31
N THR A 54 2.88 26.31 3.79
CA THR A 54 1.87 25.86 4.77
C THR A 54 2.30 26.07 6.23
N ILE A 55 3.51 26.56 6.47
CA ILE A 55 3.99 26.92 7.82
C ILE A 55 3.54 28.35 8.13
N GLN A 56 2.25 28.54 8.36
CA GLN A 56 1.74 29.72 9.07
C GLN A 56 1.36 29.26 10.48
N ASP A 57 1.85 29.95 11.51
CA ASP A 57 1.54 29.74 12.94
C ASP A 57 2.12 28.53 13.69
N GLY A 58 3.39 28.15 13.44
CA GLY A 58 4.15 27.27 14.36
C GLY A 58 3.58 25.86 14.56
N THR A 59 2.50 25.54 13.83
CA THR A 59 1.88 24.23 13.75
C THR A 59 2.62 23.47 12.67
N LYS A 60 3.17 22.31 13.02
CA LYS A 60 3.84 21.45 12.02
C LYS A 60 2.82 21.15 10.92
N GLY A 61 3.16 21.43 9.66
CA GLY A 61 2.34 21.02 8.53
C GLY A 61 2.16 19.49 8.49
N PRO A 62 1.18 18.98 7.73
CA PRO A 62 0.92 17.54 7.64
C PRO A 62 2.20 16.82 7.23
N GLU A 63 2.65 15.87 8.04
CA GLU A 63 3.92 15.18 7.81
C GLU A 63 3.76 14.22 6.63
N ILE A 64 4.45 14.50 5.52
CA ILE A 64 4.35 13.68 4.31
C ILE A 64 5.38 12.55 4.39
N VAL A 65 4.93 11.31 4.21
CA VAL A 65 5.79 10.12 4.18
C VAL A 65 5.80 9.52 2.78
N GLU A 66 6.99 9.30 2.25
CA GLU A 66 7.23 8.58 1.00
C GLU A 66 7.85 7.22 1.29
N MET A 67 7.20 6.16 0.81
CA MET A 67 7.61 4.77 0.97
C MET A 67 7.82 4.13 -0.39
N THR A 68 8.99 3.55 -0.63
CA THR A 68 9.27 2.80 -1.85
C THR A 68 9.13 1.31 -1.59
N THR A 69 8.35 0.64 -2.42
CA THR A 69 8.21 -0.82 -2.43
C THR A 69 8.66 -1.37 -3.77
N LEU A 70 8.93 -2.68 -3.83
CA LEU A 70 9.33 -3.37 -5.04
C LEU A 70 8.24 -4.37 -5.46
N THR A 71 7.92 -4.37 -6.75
CA THR A 71 7.12 -5.45 -7.35
C THR A 71 7.93 -6.74 -7.44
N LEU A 72 7.28 -7.87 -7.71
CA LEU A 72 7.96 -9.16 -7.92
C LEU A 72 9.05 -9.08 -9.00
N GLY A 73 8.84 -8.25 -10.03
CA GLY A 73 9.83 -8.00 -11.09
C GLY A 73 10.88 -6.94 -10.73
N LEU A 74 11.08 -6.63 -9.44
CA LEU A 74 12.00 -5.63 -8.91
C LEU A 74 11.81 -4.21 -9.48
N LYS A 75 10.59 -3.90 -9.95
CA LYS A 75 10.23 -2.52 -10.33
C LYS A 75 9.78 -1.75 -9.11
N GLU A 76 10.32 -0.56 -8.94
CA GLU A 76 9.97 0.36 -7.85
C GLU A 76 8.54 0.90 -7.99
N ARG A 77 7.90 1.03 -6.83
CA ARG A 77 6.59 1.67 -6.62
C ARG A 77 6.74 2.62 -5.46
N VAL A 78 6.57 3.91 -5.72
CA VAL A 78 6.71 4.95 -4.70
C VAL A 78 5.32 5.33 -4.23
N THR A 79 5.04 5.18 -2.94
CA THR A 79 3.77 5.57 -2.34
C THR A 79 3.97 6.76 -1.43
N ARG A 80 3.28 7.85 -1.73
CA ARG A 80 3.26 9.08 -0.95
C ARG A 80 2.00 9.11 -0.13
N VAL A 81 2.16 9.28 1.17
CA VAL A 81 1.09 9.46 2.14
C VAL A 81 1.16 10.90 2.61
N TYR A 82 0.12 11.67 2.33
CA TYR A 82 0.06 13.09 2.67
C TYR A 82 -0.29 13.33 4.14
N ASP A 83 -1.04 12.40 4.73
CA ASP A 83 -1.43 12.45 6.14
C ASP A 83 -1.12 11.10 6.82
N THR A 84 -0.16 11.13 7.75
CA THR A 84 0.26 9.96 8.52
C THR A 84 -0.78 9.47 9.51
N ALA A 85 -1.79 10.27 9.87
CA ALA A 85 -2.89 9.82 10.74
C ALA A 85 -3.68 8.64 10.14
N PHE A 86 -3.65 8.49 8.81
CA PHE A 86 -4.26 7.37 8.11
C PHE A 86 -3.41 6.10 8.07
N LEU A 87 -2.19 6.11 8.60
CA LEU A 87 -1.36 4.91 8.78
C LEU A 87 -1.69 4.26 10.11
N VAL A 88 -2.44 3.16 10.06
CA VAL A 88 -2.85 2.42 11.26
C VAL A 88 -2.08 1.11 11.36
N PRO A 89 -1.83 0.60 12.58
CA PRO A 89 -1.21 -0.72 12.75
C PRO A 89 -2.12 -1.82 12.19
N THR A 90 -1.52 -2.76 11.46
CA THR A 90 -2.26 -3.89 10.85
C THR A 90 -1.97 -5.21 11.57
N ASN A 91 -2.94 -6.13 11.53
CA ASN A 91 -2.76 -7.52 11.98
C ASN A 91 -2.23 -8.44 10.87
N ARG A 92 -2.02 -7.93 9.66
CA ARG A 92 -1.54 -8.73 8.53
C ARG A 92 -0.08 -9.14 8.74
N PRO A 93 0.28 -10.43 8.58
CA PRO A 93 1.68 -10.85 8.67
C PRO A 93 2.51 -10.19 7.58
N PHE A 94 3.78 -9.90 7.89
CA PHE A 94 4.70 -9.19 6.99
C PHE A 94 4.21 -7.79 6.59
N ALA A 95 3.39 -7.14 7.41
CA ALA A 95 3.07 -5.73 7.30
C ALA A 95 2.96 -5.16 8.72
N LYS A 96 3.44 -3.93 8.91
CA LYS A 96 3.34 -3.22 10.19
C LYS A 96 2.24 -2.17 10.15
N TRP A 97 2.11 -1.49 9.01
CA TRP A 97 1.09 -0.48 8.78
C TRP A 97 0.19 -0.82 7.61
N GLU A 98 -1.02 -0.29 7.68
CA GLU A 98 -1.97 -0.25 6.58
C GLU A 98 -2.59 1.14 6.45
N LEU A 99 -3.04 1.49 5.25
CA LEU A 99 -3.93 2.63 5.06
C LEU A 99 -5.29 2.31 5.68
N ALA A 100 -5.79 3.20 6.54
CA ALA A 100 -7.06 3.08 7.20
C ALA A 100 -8.22 2.99 6.19
N GLU A 101 -9.14 2.04 6.40
CA GLU A 101 -10.36 1.89 5.59
C GLU A 101 -11.44 2.91 5.97
N ALA A 102 -11.47 3.31 7.23
CA ALA A 102 -12.37 4.32 7.75
C ALA A 102 -11.63 5.17 8.77
N PHE A 103 -11.94 6.46 8.78
CA PHE A 103 -11.41 7.42 9.73
C PHE A 103 -12.54 8.29 10.26
N THR A 104 -12.41 8.79 11.48
CA THR A 104 -13.40 9.69 12.07
C THR A 104 -12.67 10.90 12.60
N LEU A 105 -13.04 12.08 12.11
CA LEU A 105 -12.50 13.35 12.62
C LEU A 105 -12.90 13.54 14.08
N SER A 106 -12.06 14.27 14.83
CA SER A 106 -12.43 14.62 16.18
C SER A 106 -13.66 15.54 16.18
N PRO A 107 -14.51 15.51 17.22
CA PRO A 107 -15.72 16.34 17.27
C PRO A 107 -15.44 17.84 17.14
N ALA A 108 -14.24 18.29 17.52
CA ALA A 108 -13.80 19.68 17.39
C ALA A 108 -13.53 20.06 15.93
N GLU A 109 -12.85 19.20 15.17
CA GLU A 109 -12.58 19.40 13.74
C GLU A 109 -13.86 19.36 12.91
N VAL A 110 -14.77 18.43 13.23
CA VAL A 110 -16.08 18.36 12.57
C VAL A 110 -16.86 19.67 12.75
N GLN A 111 -16.82 20.27 13.94
CA GLN A 111 -17.53 21.52 14.20
C GLN A 111 -16.92 22.70 13.43
N VAL A 112 -15.59 22.74 13.29
CA VAL A 112 -14.89 23.75 12.48
C VAL A 112 -15.22 23.56 11.00
N GLU A 113 -15.05 22.36 10.45
CA GLU A 113 -15.29 22.10 9.02
C GLU A 113 -16.76 22.24 8.61
N LYS A 114 -17.71 21.95 9.53
CA LYS A 114 -19.13 22.28 9.34
C LYS A 114 -19.38 23.77 9.30
N THR A 115 -18.72 24.52 10.18
CA THR A 115 -18.85 25.98 10.23
C THR A 115 -18.29 26.61 8.94
N GLU A 116 -17.22 26.03 8.40
CA GLU A 116 -16.60 26.43 7.13
C GLU A 116 -17.31 25.85 5.89
N ARG A 117 -18.32 24.98 6.06
CA ARG A 117 -19.08 24.30 4.98
C ARG A 117 -18.21 23.50 4.01
N VAL A 118 -17.14 22.91 4.54
CA VAL A 118 -16.19 22.13 3.74
C VAL A 118 -16.65 20.68 3.58
N LEU A 119 -17.49 20.18 4.48
CA LEU A 119 -18.11 18.85 4.40
C LEU A 119 -19.43 18.89 3.62
N PRO A 120 -19.74 17.90 2.75
CA PRO A 120 -18.93 16.73 2.41
C PRO A 120 -17.84 17.03 1.36
N ARG A 121 -16.67 16.38 1.48
CA ARG A 121 -15.56 16.49 0.50
C ARG A 121 -14.90 15.14 0.19
N GLU A 122 -14.23 15.08 -0.96
CA GLU A 122 -13.33 13.99 -1.32
C GLU A 122 -11.89 14.46 -1.30
N GLU A 123 -11.00 13.66 -0.73
CA GLU A 123 -9.60 14.01 -0.54
C GLU A 123 -8.70 12.81 -0.85
N THR A 124 -7.57 13.05 -1.53
CA THR A 124 -6.58 12.00 -1.79
C THR A 124 -5.57 11.98 -0.67
N VAL A 125 -5.59 10.93 0.15
CA VAL A 125 -4.72 10.77 1.32
C VAL A 125 -3.38 10.16 0.93
N ALA A 126 -3.39 9.28 -0.07
CA ALA A 126 -2.18 8.65 -0.56
C ALA A 126 -2.24 8.40 -2.07
N GLU A 127 -1.08 8.39 -2.70
CA GLU A 127 -0.92 8.02 -4.11
C GLU A 127 0.29 7.10 -4.30
N THR A 128 0.15 6.12 -5.18
CA THR A 128 1.27 5.27 -5.62
C THR A 128 1.63 5.61 -7.05
N THR A 129 2.91 5.86 -7.29
CA THR A 129 3.49 6.08 -8.61
C THR A 129 4.33 4.88 -9.07
N ASP A 130 4.47 4.73 -10.38
CA ASP A 130 5.42 3.81 -10.99
C ASP A 130 6.85 4.40 -11.03
N HIS A 131 7.81 3.57 -11.43
CA HIS A 131 9.20 4.00 -11.70
C HIS A 131 9.35 5.16 -12.70
N ASN A 132 8.35 5.42 -13.55
CA ASN A 132 8.35 6.54 -14.50
C ASN A 132 7.72 7.81 -13.91
N GLY A 133 7.21 7.75 -12.67
CA GLY A 133 6.49 8.84 -12.00
C GLY A 133 5.00 8.92 -12.34
N ASN A 134 4.42 7.97 -13.07
CA ASN A 134 3.00 7.95 -13.36
C ASN A 134 2.21 7.43 -12.15
N VAL A 135 1.16 8.14 -11.75
CA VAL A 135 0.25 7.69 -10.70
C VAL A 135 -0.52 6.46 -11.18
N VAL A 136 -0.33 5.33 -10.50
CA VAL A 136 -1.01 4.06 -10.80
C VAL A 136 -2.13 3.74 -9.84
N GLY A 137 -2.15 4.37 -8.66
CA GLY A 137 -3.20 4.19 -7.67
C GLY A 137 -3.32 5.37 -6.72
N ARG A 138 -4.51 5.55 -6.17
CA ARG A 138 -4.86 6.60 -5.20
C ARG A 138 -5.72 6.01 -4.08
N TRP A 139 -5.51 6.49 -2.86
CA TRP A 139 -6.34 6.25 -1.69
C TRP A 139 -7.15 7.51 -1.48
N VAL A 140 -8.46 7.43 -1.73
CA VAL A 140 -9.35 8.58 -1.64
C VAL A 140 -10.26 8.37 -0.44
N VAL A 141 -10.32 9.36 0.45
CA VAL A 141 -11.29 9.41 1.53
C VAL A 141 -12.49 10.23 1.09
N HIS A 142 -13.67 9.70 1.31
CA HIS A 142 -14.94 10.40 1.15
C HIS A 142 -15.47 10.75 2.53
N TRP A 143 -15.51 12.04 2.85
CA TRP A 143 -15.98 12.54 4.13
C TRP A 143 -17.48 12.83 4.08
N ASP A 144 -18.23 12.25 5.02
CA ASP A 144 -19.65 12.54 5.19
C ASP A 144 -19.89 13.84 6.00
N GLU A 145 -21.15 14.25 6.09
CA GLU A 145 -21.56 15.41 6.89
C GLU A 145 -21.33 15.22 8.39
N ASN A 146 -21.06 14.01 8.87
CA ASN A 146 -20.80 13.71 10.27
C ASN A 146 -19.31 13.68 10.61
N GLY A 147 -18.41 13.85 9.63
CA GLY A 147 -16.97 13.72 9.80
C GLY A 147 -16.47 12.27 9.78
N THR A 148 -17.29 11.34 9.29
CA THR A 148 -16.90 9.95 9.01
C THR A 148 -16.33 9.88 7.61
N GLY A 149 -15.04 9.57 7.51
CA GLY A 149 -14.32 9.34 6.27
C GLY A 149 -14.37 7.87 5.90
N THR A 150 -14.89 7.55 4.72
CA THR A 150 -14.80 6.21 4.14
C THR A 150 -13.73 6.21 3.06
N CYS A 151 -12.70 5.37 3.22
CA CYS A 151 -11.60 5.30 2.28
C CYS A 151 -11.88 4.28 1.17
N ARG A 152 -11.46 4.62 -0.05
CA ARG A 152 -11.59 3.77 -1.23
C ARG A 152 -10.29 3.72 -2.02
N GLU A 153 -10.02 2.52 -2.53
CA GLU A 153 -8.96 2.27 -3.49
C GLU A 153 -9.40 2.66 -4.90
N HIS A 154 -8.59 3.49 -5.55
CA HIS A 154 -8.64 3.70 -6.99
C HIS A 154 -7.35 3.21 -7.65
N GLY A 155 -7.44 2.29 -8.60
CA GLY A 155 -6.28 1.80 -9.35
C GLY A 155 -5.47 0.73 -8.62
N GLN A 156 -4.14 0.80 -8.71
CA GLN A 156 -3.20 -0.14 -8.09
C GLN A 156 -2.40 0.56 -6.98
N ILE A 157 -3.04 0.75 -5.82
CA ILE A 157 -2.36 1.35 -4.67
C ILE A 157 -1.70 0.30 -3.78
N VAL A 158 -0.60 0.67 -3.15
CA VAL A 158 -0.01 -0.12 -2.08
C VAL A 158 -0.67 0.28 -0.77
N ARG A 159 -1.47 -0.63 -0.21
CA ARG A 159 -2.17 -0.41 1.07
C ARG A 159 -1.36 -0.81 2.30
N TYR A 160 -0.52 -1.83 2.18
CA TYR A 160 0.18 -2.44 3.31
C TYR A 160 1.68 -2.18 3.22
N PHE A 161 2.29 -1.85 4.36
CA PHE A 161 3.70 -1.49 4.44
C PHE A 161 4.37 -2.27 5.57
N ASN A 162 5.46 -2.94 5.22
CA ASN A 162 6.37 -3.57 6.16
C ASN A 162 7.57 -2.65 6.34
N VAL A 163 7.56 -1.92 7.46
CA VAL A 163 8.56 -0.92 7.77
C VAL A 163 9.38 -1.37 8.95
N HIS A 164 10.69 -1.18 8.84
CA HIS A 164 11.63 -1.34 9.95
C HIS A 164 11.75 0.02 10.63
N GLU A 165 10.95 0.25 11.67
CA GLU A 165 10.93 1.51 12.41
C GLU A 165 12.29 1.92 12.99
N GLU A 166 13.16 0.94 13.26
CA GLU A 166 14.54 1.19 13.71
C GLU A 166 15.38 1.99 12.70
N LEU A 167 15.00 1.97 11.42
CA LEU A 167 15.67 2.73 10.36
C LEU A 167 15.12 4.15 10.22
N LEU A 168 14.09 4.51 11.00
CA LEU A 168 13.51 5.84 10.94
C LEU A 168 14.28 6.82 11.82
N PRO A 169 14.57 8.03 11.31
CA PRO A 169 15.21 9.07 12.13
C PRO A 169 14.30 9.56 13.26
N ARG A 170 12.98 9.35 13.17
CA ARG A 170 11.95 9.72 14.14
C ARG A 170 10.78 8.72 14.10
N PRO A 171 10.14 8.40 15.24
CA PRO A 171 8.95 7.55 15.28
C PRO A 171 7.74 8.25 14.64
N ILE A 172 6.86 7.49 13.98
CA ILE A 172 5.55 7.95 13.53
C ILE A 172 4.59 7.80 14.72
N GLN A 173 3.96 8.89 15.17
CA GLN A 173 2.98 8.90 16.27
C GLN A 173 1.70 9.58 15.84
#